data_AF-A0A7K2LVY0-F1
#
_entry.id   AF-A0A7K2LVY0-F1
#
_cell.length_a   1.000
_cell.length_b   1.000
_cell.length_c   1.000
_cell.angle_alpha   90.00
_cell.angle_beta   90.00
_cell.angle_gamma   90.00
#
_symmetry.space_group_name_H-M   'P 1'
#
loop_
_entity.id
_entity.type
_entity.pdbx_description
1 polymer ?
#
loop_
_entity_poly.entity_id
_entity_poly.type
_entity_poly.pdbx_seq_one_letter_code
_entity_poly.pdbx_strand_id
1 'polypeptide(L)'
;PGGLLDVHRATAAALRAAGCEIVVIPDGLQTDEGYVMQFADVAVLEHGATLWHTHSGEPMRAILTGLDSAGRPLPDLVVADHGWAGCAGQLGVDSVGYADCNDPALFLAEAEGTLQVAVPLDDHVVSPRYYDPMTAYLLDQAGLA
;
A
#
# COMPACT_ATOMS: atom_id res chain seq x y z
N PRO A 1 4.71 0.73 6.09
CA PRO A 1 5.97 0.60 6.84
C PRO A 1 7.01 -0.25 6.10
N GLY A 2 8.30 -0.01 6.33
CA GLY A 2 9.36 -0.81 5.70
C GLY A 2 9.31 -2.31 6.03
N GLY A 3 8.83 -2.68 7.24
CA GLY A 3 8.65 -4.07 7.65
C GLY A 3 7.61 -4.86 6.86
N LEU A 4 6.63 -4.18 6.25
CA LEU A 4 5.58 -4.81 5.44
C LEU A 4 5.96 -4.98 3.96
N LEU A 5 7.18 -4.60 3.56
CA LEU A 5 7.60 -4.69 2.15
C LEU A 5 7.42 -6.10 1.57
N ASP A 6 7.79 -7.13 2.33
CA ASP A 6 7.67 -8.51 1.83
C ASP A 6 6.21 -9.00 1.77
N VAL A 7 5.35 -8.49 2.66
CA VAL A 7 3.90 -8.74 2.64
C VAL A 7 3.32 -8.18 1.34
N HIS A 8 3.58 -6.90 1.05
CA HIS A 8 3.13 -6.24 -0.18
C HIS A 8 3.71 -6.89 -1.43
N ARG A 9 5.01 -7.26 -1.42
CA ARG A 9 5.66 -7.95 -2.54
C ARG A 9 5.00 -9.29 -2.83
N ALA A 10 4.75 -10.09 -1.79
CA ALA A 10 4.11 -11.40 -1.95
C ALA A 10 2.68 -11.25 -2.50
N THR A 11 1.91 -10.30 -1.98
CA THR A 11 0.58 -9.96 -2.50
C THR A 11 0.63 -9.52 -3.96
N ALA A 12 1.53 -8.61 -4.32
CA ALA A 12 1.68 -8.14 -5.70
C ALA A 12 2.08 -9.28 -6.66
N ALA A 13 2.99 -10.17 -6.23
CA ALA A 13 3.39 -11.33 -7.02
C ALA A 13 2.22 -12.31 -7.25
N ALA A 14 1.42 -12.56 -6.20
CA ALA A 14 0.27 -13.45 -6.27
C ALA A 14 -0.85 -12.89 -7.16
N LEU A 15 -1.17 -11.59 -7.02
CA LEU A 15 -2.13 -10.90 -7.89
C LEU A 15 -1.68 -10.93 -9.36
N ARG A 16 -0.39 -10.69 -9.62
CA ARG A 16 0.15 -10.81 -10.98
C ARG A 16 0.01 -12.24 -11.53
N ALA A 17 0.29 -13.26 -10.72
CA ALA A 17 0.12 -14.65 -11.12
C ALA A 17 -1.34 -15.01 -11.43
N ALA A 18 -2.29 -14.36 -10.74
CA ALA A 18 -3.73 -14.45 -11.01
C ALA A 18 -4.20 -13.63 -12.24
N GLY A 19 -3.29 -12.91 -12.91
CA GLY A 19 -3.57 -12.15 -14.13
C GLY A 19 -3.85 -10.66 -13.93
N CYS A 20 -3.65 -10.11 -12.72
CA CYS A 20 -3.75 -8.68 -12.48
C CYS A 20 -2.56 -7.91 -13.06
N GLU A 21 -2.82 -6.70 -13.54
CA GLU A 21 -1.77 -5.72 -13.81
C GLU A 21 -1.31 -5.10 -12.49
N ILE A 22 0.00 -5.01 -12.27
CA ILE A 22 0.56 -4.25 -11.16
C ILE A 22 1.08 -2.93 -11.70
N VAL A 23 0.51 -1.83 -11.22
CA VAL A 23 0.81 -0.48 -11.70
C VAL A 23 2.29 -0.15 -11.47
N VAL A 24 2.97 0.24 -12.55
CA VAL A 24 4.29 0.87 -12.48
C VAL A 24 4.09 2.36 -12.22
N ILE A 25 4.65 2.92 -11.15
CA ILE A 25 4.50 4.35 -10.85
C ILE A 25 5.35 5.22 -11.80
N PRO A 26 4.97 6.47 -12.07
CA PRO A 26 5.85 7.42 -12.75
C PRO A 26 7.18 7.64 -12.00
N ASP A 27 8.25 7.92 -12.74
CA ASP A 27 9.55 8.27 -12.15
C ASP A 27 9.57 9.71 -11.61
N GLY A 28 10.49 9.99 -10.68
CA GLY A 28 10.77 11.34 -10.19
C GLY A 28 9.72 11.91 -9.24
N LEU A 29 8.85 11.06 -8.68
CA LEU A 29 7.86 11.45 -7.68
C LEU A 29 8.55 11.80 -6.35
N GLN A 30 8.12 12.90 -5.74
CA GLN A 30 8.68 13.42 -4.50
C GLN A 30 7.59 14.02 -3.60
N THR A 31 7.78 13.93 -2.30
CA THR A 31 7.02 14.63 -1.25
C THR A 31 7.96 15.48 -0.40
N ASP A 32 7.43 16.22 0.56
CA ASP A 32 8.27 16.96 1.51
C ASP A 32 9.12 16.01 2.40
N GLU A 33 8.69 14.75 2.53
CA GLU A 33 9.36 13.73 3.35
C GLU A 33 10.42 12.94 2.59
N GLY A 34 10.33 12.81 1.26
CA GLY A 34 11.29 12.00 0.49
C GLY A 34 10.86 11.70 -0.94
N TYR A 35 11.51 10.70 -1.53
CA TYR A 35 11.22 10.21 -2.88
C TYR A 35 10.26 9.04 -2.84
N VAL A 36 9.31 9.00 -3.76
CA VAL A 36 8.44 7.85 -3.94
C VAL A 36 9.07 6.94 -4.98
N MET A 37 9.55 5.78 -4.52
CA MET A 37 10.26 4.80 -5.32
C MET A 37 9.43 3.52 -5.42
N GLN A 38 9.69 2.68 -6.42
CA GLN A 38 9.06 1.36 -6.51
C GLN A 38 10.12 0.26 -6.54
N PHE A 39 10.03 -0.68 -5.59
CA PHE A 39 10.90 -1.85 -5.52
C PHE A 39 10.07 -3.11 -5.43
N ALA A 40 10.43 -4.13 -6.22
CA ALA A 40 9.73 -5.41 -6.23
C ALA A 40 8.20 -5.24 -6.33
N ASP A 41 7.78 -4.33 -7.22
CA ASP A 41 6.39 -3.95 -7.49
C ASP A 41 5.65 -3.20 -6.37
N VAL A 42 6.34 -2.85 -5.28
CA VAL A 42 5.78 -2.11 -4.14
C VAL A 42 6.28 -0.67 -4.16
N ALA A 43 5.36 0.29 -4.16
CA ALA A 43 5.71 1.70 -3.99
C ALA A 43 6.04 1.98 -2.51
N VAL A 44 7.12 2.71 -2.27
CA VAL A 44 7.66 3.01 -0.94
C VAL A 44 8.14 4.46 -0.86
N LEU A 45 8.16 5.02 0.34
CA LEU A 45 8.83 6.29 0.61
C LEU A 45 10.30 6.01 0.97
N GLU A 46 11.21 6.66 0.26
CA GLU A 46 12.65 6.60 0.50
C GLU A 46 13.18 7.97 0.93
N HIS A 47 14.04 8.00 1.95
CA HIS A 47 14.77 9.20 2.34
C HIS A 47 16.11 8.84 2.95
N GLY A 48 17.21 9.30 2.34
CA GLY A 48 18.55 9.10 2.89
C GLY A 48 19.05 7.66 2.84
N ALA A 49 18.70 6.92 1.78
CA ALA A 49 18.97 5.51 1.55
C ALA A 49 18.27 4.55 2.54
N THR A 50 17.19 4.99 3.19
CA THR A 50 16.34 4.14 4.04
C THR A 50 14.89 4.18 3.58
N LEU A 51 14.15 3.10 3.86
CA LEU A 51 12.70 3.05 3.64
C LEU A 51 12.00 3.67 4.84
N TRP A 52 11.18 4.68 4.60
CA TRP A 52 10.49 5.43 5.64
C TRP A 52 9.07 4.93 5.85
N HIS A 53 8.69 4.94 7.13
CA HIS A 53 7.31 4.76 7.54
C HIS A 53 6.69 6.15 7.68
N THR A 54 5.56 6.37 7.01
CA THR A 54 4.84 7.65 7.06
C THR A 54 3.35 7.42 7.19
N HIS A 55 2.70 8.31 7.93
CA HIS A 55 1.25 8.42 8.04
C HIS A 55 0.68 9.41 7.02
N SER A 56 1.55 10.10 6.28
CA SER A 56 1.16 11.05 5.24
C SER A 56 0.55 10.34 4.03
N GLY A 57 -0.54 10.91 3.51
CA GLY A 57 -1.12 10.51 2.23
C GLY A 57 -0.45 11.14 1.01
N GLU A 58 0.52 12.03 1.20
CA GLU A 58 1.19 12.73 0.10
C GLU A 58 1.85 11.79 -0.92
N PRO A 59 2.51 10.68 -0.55
CA PRO A 59 3.09 9.78 -1.54
C PRO A 59 2.04 9.17 -2.48
N MET A 60 0.90 8.74 -1.93
CA MET A 60 -0.22 8.23 -2.73
C MET A 60 -0.79 9.32 -3.63
N ARG A 61 -0.96 10.54 -3.12
CA ARG A 61 -1.41 11.68 -3.92
C ARG A 61 -0.45 12.00 -5.07
N ALA A 62 0.86 11.90 -4.83
CA ALA A 62 1.88 12.09 -5.86
C ALA A 62 1.79 11.01 -6.94
N ILE A 63 1.60 9.73 -6.57
CA ILE A 63 1.41 8.62 -7.51
C ILE A 63 0.17 8.86 -8.38
N LEU A 64 -1.00 9.09 -7.78
CA LEU A 64 -2.26 9.22 -8.52
C LEU A 64 -2.25 10.46 -9.43
N THR A 65 -1.75 11.60 -8.92
CA THR A 65 -1.57 12.82 -9.74
C THR A 65 -0.59 12.58 -10.89
N GLY A 66 0.49 11.85 -10.65
CA GLY A 66 1.50 11.53 -11.65
C GLY A 66 0.95 10.63 -12.76
N LEU A 67 0.13 9.62 -12.41
CA LEU A 67 -0.54 8.76 -13.38
C LEU A 67 -1.51 9.57 -14.26
N ASP A 68 -2.37 10.37 -13.64
CA ASP A 68 -3.33 11.22 -14.34
C ASP A 68 -2.61 12.22 -15.28
N SER A 69 -1.56 12.89 -14.79
CA SER A 69 -0.76 13.83 -15.59
C SER A 69 -0.06 13.17 -16.78
N ALA A 70 0.28 11.88 -16.66
CA ALA A 70 0.85 11.09 -17.75
C ALA A 70 -0.21 10.50 -18.70
N GLY A 71 -1.50 10.77 -18.48
CA GLY A 71 -2.61 10.20 -19.24
C GLY A 71 -2.75 8.69 -19.06
N ARG A 72 -2.29 8.15 -17.92
CA ARG A 72 -2.36 6.72 -17.59
C ARG A 72 -3.59 6.44 -16.74
N PRO A 73 -4.21 5.25 -16.88
CA PRO A 73 -5.32 4.86 -16.02
C PRO A 73 -4.88 4.81 -14.56
N LEU A 74 -5.80 5.19 -13.67
CA LEU A 74 -5.64 4.98 -12.23
C LEU A 74 -5.81 3.49 -11.90
N PRO A 75 -5.22 3.00 -10.81
CA PRO A 75 -5.46 1.63 -10.35
C PRO A 75 -6.94 1.42 -10.01
N ASP A 76 -7.46 0.23 -10.33
CA ASP A 76 -8.80 -0.19 -9.88
C ASP A 76 -8.83 -0.50 -8.38
N LEU A 77 -7.68 -0.88 -7.80
CA LEU A 77 -7.54 -1.23 -6.38
C LEU A 77 -6.17 -0.78 -5.86
N VAL A 78 -6.16 -0.17 -4.68
CA VAL A 78 -4.96 0.11 -3.90
C VAL A 78 -4.91 -0.81 -2.68
N VAL A 79 -3.80 -1.53 -2.51
CA VAL A 79 -3.48 -2.24 -1.26
C VAL A 79 -2.27 -1.53 -0.64
N ALA A 80 -2.48 -0.86 0.49
CA ALA A 80 -1.46 0.02 1.05
C ALA A 80 -1.55 0.16 2.58
N ASP A 81 -0.61 0.89 3.15
CA ASP A 81 -0.59 1.22 4.59
C ASP A 81 -1.45 2.47 4.88
N HIS A 82 -1.72 2.73 6.17
CA HIS A 82 -2.75 3.66 6.62
C HIS A 82 -2.83 5.02 5.90
N GLY A 83 -1.73 5.76 5.77
CA GLY A 83 -1.75 7.09 5.16
C GLY A 83 -2.08 7.04 3.66
N TRP A 84 -1.58 5.99 3.00
CA TRP A 84 -1.66 5.82 1.55
C TRP A 84 -3.02 5.26 1.15
N ALA A 85 -3.49 4.20 1.82
CA ALA A 85 -4.81 3.63 1.60
C ALA A 85 -5.92 4.65 1.91
N GLY A 86 -5.79 5.42 2.99
CA GLY A 86 -6.73 6.48 3.33
C GLY A 86 -6.81 7.57 2.26
N CYS A 87 -5.66 7.99 1.71
CA CYS A 87 -5.64 8.97 0.62
C CYS A 87 -6.27 8.43 -0.67
N ALA A 88 -5.99 7.18 -1.04
CA ALA A 88 -6.58 6.56 -2.23
C ALA A 88 -8.11 6.46 -2.10
N GLY A 89 -8.62 5.96 -0.96
CA GLY A 89 -10.05 5.89 -0.69
C GLY A 89 -10.74 7.27 -0.74
N GLN A 90 -10.14 8.30 -0.13
CA GLN A 90 -10.67 9.67 -0.21
C GLN A 90 -10.72 10.24 -1.63
N LEU A 91 -9.86 9.76 -2.53
CA LEU A 91 -9.83 10.15 -3.94
C LEU A 91 -10.71 9.25 -4.82
N GLY A 92 -11.49 8.34 -4.21
CA GLY A 92 -12.45 7.49 -4.90
C GLY A 92 -11.86 6.24 -5.55
N VAL A 93 -10.64 5.84 -5.16
CA VAL A 93 -10.03 4.58 -5.60
C VAL A 93 -10.34 3.50 -4.58
N ASP A 94 -10.89 2.36 -5.01
CA ASP A 94 -11.14 1.22 -4.11
C ASP A 94 -9.84 0.83 -3.41
N SER A 95 -9.91 0.66 -2.10
CA SER A 95 -8.72 0.58 -1.26
C SER A 95 -8.87 -0.44 -0.14
N VAL A 96 -7.82 -1.23 0.08
CA VAL A 96 -7.62 -2.10 1.25
C VAL A 96 -6.41 -1.58 2.01
N GLY A 97 -6.56 -1.40 3.32
CA GLY A 97 -5.54 -0.78 4.16
C GLY A 97 -5.08 -1.67 5.30
N TYR A 98 -3.78 -1.81 5.51
CA TYR A 98 -3.24 -2.35 6.77
C TYR A 98 -3.25 -1.26 7.84
N ALA A 99 -3.80 -1.56 9.02
CA ALA A 99 -3.97 -0.60 10.11
C ALA A 99 -3.56 -1.19 11.45
N ASP A 100 -2.63 -0.53 12.13
CA ASP A 100 -2.32 -0.81 13.53
C ASP A 100 -3.39 -0.17 14.43
N CYS A 101 -3.50 -0.62 15.68
CA CYS A 101 -4.46 -0.15 16.67
C CYS A 101 -4.38 1.36 16.96
N ASN A 102 -3.24 1.99 16.65
CA ASN A 102 -3.02 3.44 16.74
C ASN A 102 -3.35 4.19 15.44
N ASP A 103 -3.84 3.52 14.40
CA ASP A 103 -4.29 4.10 13.12
C ASP A 103 -5.82 4.06 12.97
N PRO A 104 -6.60 4.75 13.82
CA PRO A 104 -8.05 4.66 13.85
C PRO A 104 -8.73 5.12 12.55
N ALA A 105 -8.04 5.90 11.72
CA ALA A 105 -8.59 6.50 10.52
C ALA A 105 -9.09 5.47 9.50
N LEU A 106 -8.37 4.36 9.30
CA LEU A 106 -8.79 3.34 8.34
C LEU A 106 -10.03 2.57 8.80
N PHE A 107 -10.14 2.29 10.10
CA PHE A 107 -11.34 1.64 10.65
C PHE A 107 -12.58 2.54 10.52
N LEU A 108 -12.41 3.86 10.70
CA LEU A 108 -13.48 4.81 10.43
C LEU A 108 -13.81 4.86 8.94
N ALA A 109 -12.80 4.90 8.07
CA ALA A 109 -12.99 4.91 6.62
C ALA A 109 -13.74 3.67 6.12
N GLU A 110 -13.47 2.49 6.69
CA GLU A 110 -14.23 1.26 6.41
C GLU A 110 -15.69 1.40 6.87
N ALA A 111 -15.91 1.87 8.11
CA ALA A 111 -17.26 2.06 8.64
C ALA A 111 -18.09 3.10 7.86
N GLU A 112 -17.43 4.09 7.25
CA GLU A 112 -18.04 5.12 6.41
C GLU A 112 -18.14 4.72 4.92
N GLY A 113 -17.57 3.57 4.53
CA GLY A 113 -17.58 3.08 3.14
C GLY A 113 -16.61 3.84 2.20
N THR A 114 -15.65 4.57 2.75
CA THR A 114 -14.56 5.23 2.00
C THR A 114 -13.40 4.25 1.70
N LEU A 115 -13.24 3.22 2.54
CA LEU A 115 -12.29 2.12 2.38
C LEU A 115 -13.07 0.81 2.26
N GLN A 116 -12.62 -0.12 1.40
CA GLN A 116 -13.28 -1.41 1.24
C GLN A 116 -13.07 -2.32 2.45
N VAL A 117 -11.82 -2.43 2.91
CA VAL A 117 -11.45 -3.26 4.07
C VAL A 117 -10.29 -2.62 4.84
N ALA A 118 -10.42 -2.54 6.16
CA ALA A 118 -9.30 -2.30 7.06
C ALA A 118 -8.81 -3.65 7.62
N VAL A 119 -7.55 -4.00 7.36
CA VAL A 119 -6.91 -5.22 7.87
C VAL A 119 -6.18 -4.86 9.17
N PRO A 120 -6.68 -5.28 10.36
CA PRO A 120 -6.01 -5.00 11.62
C PRO A 120 -4.69 -5.76 11.69
N LEU A 121 -3.58 -5.06 11.90
CA LEU A 121 -2.23 -5.63 11.90
C LEU A 121 -1.26 -4.75 12.70
N ASP A 122 -0.43 -5.34 13.55
CA ASP A 122 0.77 -4.68 14.09
C ASP A 122 1.76 -4.47 12.94
N ASP A 123 1.92 -3.22 12.51
CA ASP A 123 2.68 -2.87 11.30
C ASP A 123 4.17 -2.59 11.58
N HIS A 124 4.59 -2.80 12.84
CA HIS A 124 5.94 -2.59 13.34
C HIS A 124 6.42 -3.67 14.32
N VAL A 125 6.36 -4.94 13.90
CA VAL A 125 6.92 -6.04 14.69
C VAL A 125 8.46 -6.05 14.65
N VAL A 126 9.07 -6.62 15.68
CA VAL A 126 10.54 -6.69 15.85
C VAL A 126 11.26 -7.35 14.66
N SER A 127 10.65 -8.38 14.06
CA SER A 127 11.22 -9.08 12.91
C SER A 127 10.16 -9.17 11.80
N PRO A 128 10.41 -8.59 10.61
CA PRO A 128 9.50 -8.71 9.47
C PRO A 128 9.13 -10.17 9.11
N ARG A 129 9.97 -11.14 9.47
CA ARG A 129 9.71 -12.58 9.28
C ARG A 129 8.53 -13.12 10.08
N TYR A 130 8.04 -12.36 11.05
CA TYR A 130 6.83 -12.73 11.79
C TYR A 130 5.56 -12.56 10.95
N TYR A 131 5.64 -11.84 9.82
CA TYR A 131 4.52 -11.75 8.88
C TYR A 131 4.43 -12.97 7.95
N ASP A 132 5.51 -13.74 7.74
CA ASP A 132 5.54 -14.86 6.78
C ASP A 132 4.36 -15.85 6.94
N PRO A 133 4.00 -16.33 8.15
CA PRO A 133 2.87 -17.23 8.33
C PRO A 133 1.51 -16.58 8.03
N MET A 134 1.37 -15.29 8.37
CA MET A 134 0.17 -14.51 8.09
C MET A 134 0.00 -14.29 6.60
N THR A 135 1.06 -13.89 5.89
CA THR A 135 1.03 -13.70 4.44
C THR A 135 0.68 -15.00 3.72
N ALA A 136 1.29 -16.12 4.09
CA ALA A 136 0.96 -17.42 3.51
C ALA A 136 -0.51 -17.81 3.75
N TYR A 137 -1.01 -17.60 4.97
CA TYR A 137 -2.40 -17.86 5.31
C TYR A 137 -3.38 -16.99 4.50
N LEU A 138 -3.12 -15.69 4.40
CA LEU A 138 -4.00 -14.77 3.66
C LEU A 138 -4.04 -15.09 2.16
N LEU A 139 -2.90 -15.44 1.56
CA LEU A 139 -2.84 -15.84 0.15
C LEU A 139 -3.58 -17.16 -0.10
N ASP A 140 -3.42 -18.16 0.78
CA ASP A 140 -4.17 -19.42 0.70
C ASP A 140 -5.69 -19.20 0.81
N GLN A 141 -6.14 -18.42 1.80
CA GLN A 141 -7.55 -18.11 1.97
C GLN A 141 -8.16 -17.31 0.81
N ALA A 142 -7.34 -16.50 0.13
CA ALA A 142 -7.75 -15.78 -1.07
C ALA A 142 -7.74 -16.66 -2.34
N GLY A 143 -7.24 -17.90 -2.28
CA GLY A 143 -7.05 -18.75 -3.45
C GLY A 143 -5.91 -18.27 -4.36
N LEU A 144 -4.92 -17.59 -3.78
CA LEU A 144 -3.79 -16.93 -4.45
C LEU A 144 -2.43 -17.57 -4.11
N ALA A 145 -2.40 -18.69 -3.39
CA ALA A 145 -1.19 -19.43 -3.02
C ALA A 145 -0.58 -20.25 -4.17
#